data_AF-A0A293MDD7-F1
#
_entry.id   AF-A0A293MDD7-F1
#
_cell.length_a   1.000
_cell.length_b   1.000
_cell.length_c   1.000
_cell.angle_alpha   90.00
_cell.angle_beta   90.00
_cell.angle_gamma   90.00
#
_symmetry.space_group_name_H-M   'P 1'
#
loop_
_entity.id
_entity.type
_entity.pdbx_description
1 polymer ?
#
loop_
_entity_poly.entity_id
_entity_poly.type
_entity_poly.pdbx_seq_one_letter_code
_entity_poly.pdbx_strand_id
1 'polypeptide(L)'
;MHFSRLRLLRVTAWIHRFLRNCHQDDRRFDTVDAKELSEAESCWIKQAQREVYWKEIQQLRSSTSTDRPKVRDTAITKLHLNRQAQGIRGTATAGHDGFTTPGGKTSLLLINRGY
;
A
#
# COMPACT_ATOMS: atom_id res chain seq x y z
N MET A 1 -20.25 -11.05 12.97
CA MET A 1 -21.23 -10.83 11.87
C MET A 1 -20.54 -10.92 10.49
N HIS A 2 -20.12 -12.11 10.04
CA HIS A 2 -19.48 -12.29 8.72
C HIS A 2 -20.36 -13.04 7.69
N PHE A 3 -21.40 -13.73 8.16
CA PHE A 3 -22.25 -14.58 7.33
C PHE A 3 -23.15 -13.82 6.35
N SER A 4 -23.60 -12.60 6.66
CA SER A 4 -24.45 -11.81 5.76
C SER A 4 -23.70 -11.34 4.51
N ARG A 5 -22.46 -10.86 4.68
CA ARG A 5 -21.62 -10.37 3.58
C ARG A 5 -21.29 -11.48 2.59
N LEU A 6 -20.83 -12.63 3.08
CA LEU A 6 -20.47 -13.75 2.20
C LEU A 6 -21.67 -14.28 1.40
N ARG A 7 -22.88 -14.27 2.00
CA ARG A 7 -24.11 -14.63 1.28
C ARG A 7 -24.44 -13.63 0.18
N LEU A 8 -24.33 -12.33 0.46
CA LEU A 8 -24.52 -11.28 -0.55
C LEU A 8 -23.53 -11.44 -1.72
N LEU A 9 -22.23 -11.60 -1.42
CA LEU A 9 -21.20 -11.78 -2.43
C LEU A 9 -21.46 -13.02 -3.30
N ARG A 10 -21.85 -14.15 -2.68
CA ARG A 10 -22.20 -15.37 -3.42
C ARG A 10 -23.39 -15.17 -4.35
N VAL A 11 -24.45 -14.50 -3.89
CA VAL A 11 -25.63 -14.20 -4.73
C VAL A 11 -25.24 -13.31 -5.89
N THR A 12 -24.47 -12.24 -5.65
CA THR A 12 -23.99 -11.35 -6.72
C THR A 12 -23.10 -12.09 -7.73
N ALA A 13 -22.22 -12.98 -7.27
CA ALA A 13 -21.39 -13.81 -8.13
C ALA A 13 -22.23 -14.75 -9.02
N TRP A 14 -23.27 -15.39 -8.47
CA TRP A 14 -24.21 -16.20 -9.25
C TRP A 14 -24.94 -15.38 -10.32
N ILE A 15 -25.36 -14.16 -10.01
CA ILE A 15 -26.00 -13.26 -10.98
C ILE A 15 -25.01 -12.90 -12.09
N HIS A 16 -23.78 -12.52 -11.76
CA HIS A 16 -22.75 -12.22 -12.76
C HIS A 16 -22.47 -13.42 -13.67
N ARG A 17 -22.39 -14.63 -13.10
CA ARG A 17 -22.21 -15.86 -13.88
C ARG A 17 -23.42 -16.14 -14.77
N PHE A 18 -24.63 -16.00 -14.25
CA PHE A 18 -25.85 -16.16 -15.04
C PHE A 18 -25.82 -15.23 -16.26
N LEU A 19 -25.51 -13.95 -16.05
CA LEU A 19 -25.37 -12.99 -17.14
C LEU A 19 -24.30 -13.44 -18.14
N ARG A 20 -23.12 -13.87 -17.70
CA ARG A 20 -22.06 -14.39 -18.60
C ARG A 20 -22.54 -15.60 -19.41
N ASN A 21 -23.20 -16.55 -18.77
CA ASN A 21 -23.75 -17.75 -19.41
C ASN A 21 -24.86 -17.43 -20.42
N CYS A 22 -25.57 -16.31 -20.27
CA CYS A 22 -26.52 -15.84 -21.28
C CYS A 22 -25.83 -15.23 -22.51
N HIS A 23 -24.63 -14.69 -22.37
CA HIS A 23 -23.90 -14.02 -23.46
C HIS A 23 -22.87 -14.91 -24.15
N GLN A 24 -22.49 -16.05 -23.56
CA GLN A 24 -21.45 -16.95 -24.08
C GLN A 24 -21.93 -18.41 -24.14
N ASP A 25 -21.46 -19.13 -25.15
CA ASP A 25 -21.78 -20.56 -25.35
C ASP A 25 -21.01 -21.46 -24.36
N ASP A 26 -19.86 -21.01 -23.85
CA ASP A 26 -19.07 -21.72 -22.82
C ASP A 26 -19.66 -21.46 -21.42
N ARG A 27 -20.71 -22.22 -21.09
CA ARG A 27 -21.47 -22.06 -19.86
C ARG A 27 -20.78 -22.75 -18.68
N ARG A 28 -20.62 -22.02 -17.59
CA ARG A 28 -20.05 -22.54 -16.34
C ARG A 28 -21.15 -22.99 -15.38
N PHE A 29 -21.04 -24.23 -14.89
CA PHE A 29 -22.00 -24.84 -13.97
C PHE A 29 -21.40 -25.28 -12.62
N ASP A 30 -20.09 -25.10 -12.44
CA ASP A 30 -19.37 -25.57 -11.25
C ASP A 30 -19.66 -24.72 -10.00
N THR A 31 -18.93 -24.95 -8.92
CA THR A 31 -19.01 -24.10 -7.73
C THR A 31 -18.52 -22.68 -8.05
N VAL A 32 -19.01 -21.66 -7.33
CA VAL A 32 -18.53 -20.29 -7.48
C VAL A 32 -17.06 -20.22 -7.09
N ASP A 33 -16.20 -19.75 -7.99
CA ASP A 33 -14.77 -19.68 -7.74
C ASP A 33 -14.39 -18.42 -6.95
N ALA A 34 -13.14 -18.36 -6.48
CA ALA A 34 -12.64 -17.22 -5.72
C ALA A 34 -12.58 -15.93 -6.57
N LYS A 35 -12.39 -16.05 -7.88
CA LYS A 35 -12.32 -14.91 -8.80
C LYS A 35 -13.68 -14.24 -8.93
N GLU A 36 -14.74 -15.00 -9.08
CA GLU A 36 -16.12 -14.51 -9.15
C GLU A 36 -16.54 -13.85 -7.83
N LEU A 37 -16.10 -14.38 -6.69
CA LEU A 37 -16.29 -13.73 -5.39
C LEU A 37 -15.56 -12.37 -5.31
N SER A 38 -14.32 -12.31 -5.77
CA SER A 38 -13.53 -11.07 -5.80
C SER A 38 -14.12 -10.02 -6.75
N GLU A 39 -14.64 -10.45 -7.90
CA GLU A 39 -15.34 -9.58 -8.85
C GLU A 39 -16.65 -9.04 -8.25
N ALA A 40 -17.41 -9.88 -7.54
CA ALA A 40 -18.62 -9.46 -6.83
C ALA A 40 -18.29 -8.45 -5.72
N GLU A 41 -17.23 -8.67 -4.95
CA GLU A 41 -16.79 -7.71 -3.92
C GLU A 41 -16.35 -6.39 -4.53
N SER A 42 -15.57 -6.44 -5.60
CA SER A 42 -15.15 -5.25 -6.34
C SER A 42 -16.34 -4.46 -6.90
N CYS A 43 -17.41 -5.14 -7.32
CA CYS A 43 -18.65 -4.51 -7.76
C CYS A 43 -19.28 -3.68 -6.63
N TRP A 44 -19.45 -4.30 -5.45
CA TRP A 44 -20.02 -3.63 -4.28
C TRP A 44 -19.15 -2.48 -3.76
N ILE A 45 -17.82 -2.64 -3.75
CA ILE A 45 -16.90 -1.55 -3.38
C ILE A 45 -17.07 -0.37 -4.34
N LYS A 46 -17.06 -0.62 -5.66
CA LYS A 46 -17.25 0.44 -6.66
C LYS A 46 -18.61 1.12 -6.53
N GLN A 47 -19.66 0.35 -6.23
CA GLN A 47 -21.00 0.89 -6.02
C GLN A 47 -21.04 1.79 -4.79
N ALA A 48 -20.54 1.33 -3.64
CA ALA A 48 -20.48 2.12 -2.41
C ALA A 48 -19.62 3.39 -2.59
N GLN A 49 -18.49 3.27 -3.28
CA GLN A 49 -17.65 4.41 -3.62
C GLN A 49 -18.39 5.43 -4.49
N ARG A 50 -19.16 4.98 -5.47
CA ARG A 50 -19.99 5.87 -6.30
C ARG A 50 -21.07 6.54 -5.48
N GLU A 51 -21.73 5.84 -4.57
CA GLU A 51 -22.82 6.43 -3.77
C GLU A 51 -22.30 7.53 -2.83
N VAL A 52 -21.15 7.29 -2.18
CA VAL A 52 -20.62 8.20 -1.15
C VAL A 52 -19.71 9.28 -1.74
N TYR A 53 -18.86 8.91 -2.71
CA TYR A 53 -17.77 9.76 -3.21
C TYR A 53 -17.94 10.14 -4.69
N TRP A 54 -19.17 10.22 -5.21
CA TRP A 54 -19.37 10.54 -6.64
C TRP A 54 -18.75 11.88 -7.03
N LYS A 55 -18.77 12.89 -6.15
CA LYS A 55 -18.23 14.23 -6.44
C LYS A 55 -16.72 14.19 -6.57
N GLU A 56 -16.05 13.54 -5.63
CA GLU A 56 -14.61 13.33 -5.63
C GLU A 56 -14.18 12.50 -6.83
N ILE A 57 -14.92 11.43 -7.15
CA ILE A 57 -14.67 10.61 -8.34
C ILE A 57 -14.84 11.44 -9.63
N GLN A 58 -15.85 12.31 -9.70
CA GLN A 58 -16.05 13.19 -10.85
C GLN A 58 -14.94 14.24 -10.96
N GLN A 59 -14.57 14.86 -9.84
CA GLN A 59 -13.46 15.82 -9.76
C GLN A 59 -12.14 15.17 -10.17
N LEU A 60 -11.86 13.94 -9.73
CA LEU A 60 -10.67 13.19 -10.14
C LEU A 60 -10.66 12.85 -11.63
N ARG A 61 -11.84 12.63 -12.24
CA ARG A 61 -11.96 12.39 -13.69
C ARG A 61 -11.78 13.66 -14.51
N SER A 62 -12.30 14.79 -14.04
CA SER A 62 -12.20 16.08 -14.72
C SER A 62 -10.86 16.79 -14.50
N SER A 63 -10.19 16.57 -13.37
CA SER A 63 -8.90 17.20 -13.02
C SER A 63 -7.68 16.52 -13.66
N THR A 64 -7.88 15.69 -14.70
CA THR A 64 -6.80 15.01 -15.43
C THR A 64 -5.82 15.93 -16.15
N SER A 65 -5.95 17.26 -16.06
CA SER A 65 -5.01 18.23 -16.64
C SER A 65 -4.27 19.17 -15.67
N THR A 66 -4.55 19.27 -14.37
CA THR A 66 -3.77 20.22 -13.54
C THR A 66 -3.72 19.87 -12.05
N ASP A 67 -2.51 19.93 -11.50
CA ASP A 67 -2.14 19.92 -10.08
C ASP A 67 -2.31 18.59 -9.31
N ARG A 68 -1.41 17.64 -9.60
CA ARG A 68 -0.89 16.82 -8.49
C ARG A 68 0.11 17.69 -7.74
N PRO A 69 -0.10 18.02 -6.44
CA PRO A 69 1.00 18.53 -5.65
C PRO A 69 2.04 17.40 -5.63
N LYS A 70 3.18 17.61 -6.28
CA LYS A 70 4.38 16.80 -6.06
C LYS A 70 4.62 16.89 -4.56
N VAL A 71 4.29 15.81 -3.85
CA VAL A 71 4.68 15.64 -2.45
C VAL A 71 6.19 15.72 -2.48
N ARG A 72 6.73 16.92 -2.21
CA ARG A 72 8.16 17.13 -2.16
C ARG A 72 8.61 16.39 -0.92
N ASP A 73 9.41 15.34 -1.10
CA ASP A 73 10.20 14.60 -0.10
C ASP A 73 11.19 15.50 0.69
N THR A 74 10.89 16.79 0.85
CA THR A 74 11.66 17.79 1.58
C THR A 74 11.75 17.53 3.07
N ALA A 75 10.90 16.66 3.64
CA ALA A 75 11.04 16.25 5.04
C ALA A 75 12.26 15.33 5.25
N ILE A 76 12.55 14.44 4.29
CA ILE A 76 13.68 13.49 4.40
C ILE A 76 15.02 14.23 4.17
N THR A 77 15.07 15.18 3.23
CA THR A 77 16.31 15.94 2.95
C THR A 77 16.69 16.90 4.08
N LYS A 78 15.71 17.51 4.76
CA LYS A 78 15.97 18.45 5.87
C LYS A 78 16.55 17.77 7.11
N LEU A 79 16.23 16.49 7.33
CA LEU A 79 16.80 15.71 8.44
C LEU A 79 18.26 15.31 8.19
N HIS A 80 18.65 15.06 6.93
CA HIS A 80 20.03 14.69 6.59
C HIS A 80 20.99 15.88 6.69
N LEU A 81 20.53 17.09 6.35
CA LEU A 81 21.34 18.31 6.41
C LEU A 81 21.58 18.79 7.85
N ASN A 82 20.59 18.63 8.74
CA ASN A 82 20.71 19.10 10.13
C ASN A 82 21.60 18.20 11.01
N ARG A 83 21.78 16.92 10.63
CA ARG A 83 22.72 16.01 11.30
C ARG A 83 24.18 16.34 11.01
N GLN A 84 24.49 16.88 9.82
CA GLN A 84 25.86 17.31 9.47
C GLN A 84 26.26 18.63 10.15
N ALA A 85 25.29 19.48 10.49
CA ALA A 85 25.54 20.78 11.15
C ALA A 85 25.85 20.69 12.66
N GLN A 86 25.59 19.55 13.32
CA GLN A 86 25.86 19.38 14.76
C GLN A 86 27.13 18.59 15.09
N GLY A 87 28.01 18.37 14.10
CA GLY A 87 29.16 17.47 14.24
C GLY A 87 30.52 18.09 14.55
N ILE A 88 30.69 19.42 14.68
CA ILE A 88 32.04 20.01 14.88
C ILE A 88 32.00 21.26 15.78
N ARG A 89 31.87 21.06 17.10
CA ARG A 89 32.51 21.90 18.13
C ARG A 89 32.90 21.02 19.32
N GLY A 90 33.84 20.11 19.08
CA GLY A 90 34.64 19.48 20.13
C GLY A 90 36.01 20.14 20.10
N THR A 91 36.31 20.91 21.14
CA THR A 91 37.56 21.62 21.37
C THR A 91 38.74 20.66 21.46
N ALA A 92 39.77 20.88 20.66
CA ALA A 92 41.06 20.25 20.83
C ALA A 92 41.76 20.85 22.05
N THR A 93 42.02 20.03 23.07
CA THR A 93 43.19 20.18 23.95
C THR A 93 43.81 18.81 24.17
N ALA A 94 45.12 18.81 24.07
CA ALA A 94 46.03 17.69 23.91
C ALA A 94 45.95 16.60 25.00
N GLY A 95 46.38 15.41 24.62
CA GLY A 95 46.33 14.21 25.43
C GLY A 95 47.42 14.06 26.48
N HIS A 96 47.27 13.00 27.25
CA HIS A 96 48.37 12.24 27.84
C HIS A 96 47.86 10.79 28.03
N ASP A 97 48.60 9.86 27.41
CA ASP A 97 48.83 8.45 27.76
C ASP A 97 47.75 7.38 27.62
N GLY A 98 48.16 6.24 27.02
CA GLY A 98 47.60 4.93 27.39
C GLY A 98 47.26 3.90 26.30
N PHE A 99 48.16 3.65 25.35
CA PHE A 99 48.53 2.34 24.77
C PHE A 99 47.52 1.13 24.75
N THR A 100 47.15 0.73 23.50
CA THR A 100 46.88 -0.62 22.88
C THR A 100 45.73 -1.55 23.35
N THR A 101 44.71 -1.92 22.53
CA THR A 101 44.59 -2.84 21.33
C THR A 101 44.14 -4.29 21.74
N PRO A 102 43.41 -5.11 20.94
CA PRO A 102 42.22 -4.90 20.11
C PRO A 102 41.11 -6.00 20.26
N GLY A 103 39.93 -5.76 19.69
CA GLY A 103 39.01 -6.82 19.23
C GLY A 103 37.56 -6.55 19.63
N GLY A 104 36.57 -6.44 18.76
CA GLY A 104 36.51 -6.62 17.32
C GLY A 104 35.05 -6.83 16.95
N LYS A 105 34.47 -5.84 16.26
CA LYS A 105 33.34 -5.96 15.32
C LYS A 105 31.95 -6.25 15.92
N THR A 106 31.21 -5.17 16.14
CA THR A 106 29.76 -5.15 15.91
C THR A 106 29.49 -5.43 14.43
N SER A 107 28.75 -6.50 14.15
CA SER A 107 28.12 -6.74 12.84
C SER A 107 26.67 -7.14 13.09
N LEU A 108 25.78 -6.15 13.07
CA LEU A 108 24.35 -6.38 12.89
C LEU A 108 24.11 -6.62 11.40
N LEU A 109 24.10 -7.90 11.01
CA LEU A 109 23.68 -8.32 9.68
C LEU A 109 22.16 -8.43 9.60
N LEU A 110 21.62 -7.58 8.73
CA LEU A 110 20.48 -7.75 7.82
C LEU A 110 19.35 -8.75 8.19
N ILE A 111 18.16 -8.17 8.40
CA ILE A 111 16.92 -8.32 7.61
C ILE A 111 16.90 -9.51 6.60
N ASN A 112 15.97 -10.46 6.80
CA ASN A 112 14.92 -10.89 5.84
C ASN A 112 14.47 -12.34 6.07
N ARG A 113 13.17 -12.52 6.34
CA ARG A 113 12.30 -13.66 5.98
C ARG A 113 10.92 -13.36 6.56
N GLY A 114 9.81 -13.26 5.82
CA GLY A 114 9.51 -13.83 4.52
C GLY A 114 9.15 -15.30 4.67
N TYR A 115 7.98 -15.60 5.25
CA TYR A 115 6.97 -16.60 4.87
C TYR A 115 5.67 -16.27 5.59
#